data_AF-A0A6N2MSI6-F1
#
_entry.id   AF-A0A6N2MSI6-F1
#
_cell.length_a   1.000
_cell.length_b   1.000
_cell.length_c   1.000
_cell.angle_alpha   90.00
_cell.angle_beta   90.00
_cell.angle_gamma   90.00
#
_symmetry.space_group_name_H-M   'P 1'
#
loop_
_entity.id
_entity.type
_entity.pdbx_description
1 polymer ?
#
loop_
_entity_poly.entity_id
_entity_poly.type
_entity_poly.pdbx_seq_one_letter_code
_entity_poly.pdbx_strand_id
1 'polypeptide(L)'
;MASKAMDVADACPTEDFIAALLEYLVEPKLHGESSAKGDISQIAQESIAKQVHAVALLYNYYHRKQYPQLEFLCFESFCKLAVVIKPALMAHIRLFQRSYDTESQPFPLLEESIMEACSISMSLDASEDDLNIDGWPISKVAVFLVDSRKENCFLQFGSITEGVWSVIEKDVDVSNNSLEVPVDSDHVNKKKRIIKKPLKGKSSSKEGHFQQFAFSAVKEATACRVLWP
;
A
#
# COMPACT_ATOMS: atom_id res chain seq x y z
N MET A 1 25.35 11.17 9.69
CA MET A 1 25.80 11.07 8.28
C MET A 1 25.15 12.22 7.55
N ALA A 2 25.92 13.03 6.81
CA ALA A 2 25.36 14.18 6.11
C ALA A 2 24.52 13.68 4.92
N SER A 3 23.23 14.01 4.91
CA SER A 3 22.35 13.87 3.75
C SER A 3 22.93 14.72 2.63
N LYS A 4 23.45 14.06 1.60
CA LYS A 4 23.84 14.73 0.37
C LYS A 4 22.54 15.16 -0.29
N ALA A 5 22.21 16.44 -0.25
CA ALA A 5 21.16 16.99 -1.08
C ALA A 5 21.46 16.60 -2.53
N MET A 6 20.68 15.68 -3.10
CA MET A 6 20.75 15.38 -4.53
C MET A 6 20.31 16.65 -5.27
N ASP A 7 21.13 17.08 -6.21
CA ASP A 7 20.95 18.36 -6.90
C ASP A 7 19.62 18.37 -7.67
N VAL A 8 18.96 19.52 -7.74
CA VAL A 8 17.64 19.68 -8.36
C VAL A 8 17.63 19.24 -9.82
N ALA A 9 18.78 19.36 -10.49
CA ALA A 9 18.98 18.93 -11.88
C ALA A 9 18.95 17.40 -12.09
N ASP A 10 19.06 16.61 -11.02
CA ASP A 10 19.10 15.14 -11.08
C ASP A 10 17.71 14.51 -10.86
N ALA A 11 16.75 15.27 -10.34
CA ALA A 11 15.40 14.79 -10.11
C ALA A 11 14.62 14.68 -11.44
N CYS A 12 13.97 13.54 -11.66
CA CYS A 12 13.03 13.38 -12.77
C CYS A 12 11.88 14.39 -12.61
N PRO A 13 11.50 15.16 -13.64
CA PRO A 13 10.33 16.03 -13.58
C PRO A 13 9.07 15.28 -13.16
N THR A 14 8.19 15.96 -12.43
CA THR A 14 6.95 15.39 -11.88
C THR A 14 6.10 14.72 -12.95
N GLU A 15 5.91 15.39 -14.08
CA GLU A 15 5.11 14.92 -15.20
C GLU A 15 5.69 13.65 -15.82
N ASP A 16 7.02 13.62 -16.05
CA ASP A 16 7.71 12.48 -16.66
C ASP A 16 7.71 11.27 -15.73
N PHE A 17 7.93 11.48 -14.42
CA PHE A 17 7.90 10.42 -13.42
C PHE A 17 6.50 9.80 -13.31
N ILE A 18 5.46 10.64 -13.21
CA ILE A 18 4.07 10.17 -13.17
C ILE A 18 3.70 9.47 -14.48
N ALA A 19 4.12 9.98 -15.64
CA ALA A 19 3.87 9.35 -16.93
C ALA A 19 4.46 7.95 -17.01
N ALA A 20 5.72 7.78 -16.63
CA ALA A 20 6.37 6.47 -16.60
C ALA A 20 5.64 5.49 -15.66
N LEU A 21 5.21 5.95 -14.49
CA LEU A 21 4.46 5.10 -13.55
C LEU A 21 3.07 4.72 -14.08
N LEU A 22 2.34 5.65 -14.69
CA LEU A 22 1.03 5.38 -15.29
C LEU A 22 1.14 4.43 -16.48
N GLU A 23 2.17 4.59 -17.31
CA GLU A 23 2.46 3.69 -18.44
C GLU A 23 2.82 2.28 -17.97
N TYR A 24 3.57 2.15 -16.88
CA TYR A 24 3.99 0.83 -16.40
C TYR A 24 2.90 0.11 -15.58
N LEU A 25 2.22 0.83 -14.67
CA LEU A 25 1.32 0.22 -13.69
C LEU A 25 -0.15 0.21 -14.14
N VAL A 26 -0.60 1.26 -14.81
CA VAL A 26 -2.03 1.51 -15.06
C VAL A 26 -2.44 1.09 -16.47
N GLU A 27 -1.65 1.45 -17.49
CA GLU A 27 -1.91 1.10 -18.90
C GLU A 27 -2.23 -0.37 -19.15
N PRO A 28 -1.48 -1.34 -18.60
CA PRO A 28 -1.78 -2.76 -18.81
C PRO A 28 -3.18 -3.15 -18.32
N LYS A 29 -3.77 -2.38 -17.39
CA LYS A 29 -5.12 -2.60 -16.86
C LYS A 29 -6.20 -1.87 -17.66
N LEU A 30 -5.85 -0.84 -18.41
CA LEU A 30 -6.79 -0.11 -19.27
C LEU A 30 -7.07 -0.86 -20.58
N HIS A 31 -6.09 -1.59 -21.11
CA HIS A 31 -6.21 -2.33 -22.37
C HIS A 31 -6.83 -3.74 -22.25
N GLY A 32 -7.09 -4.23 -21.04
CA GLY A 32 -7.65 -5.56 -20.80
C GLY A 32 -9.12 -5.73 -21.18
N GLU A 33 -9.88 -4.65 -21.34
CA GLU A 33 -11.32 -4.69 -21.55
C GLU A 33 -11.74 -3.99 -22.86
N SER A 34 -11.34 -4.55 -23.99
CA SER A 34 -12.06 -4.38 -25.26
C SER A 34 -13.37 -5.19 -25.20
N SER A 35 -14.32 -4.79 -24.35
CA SER A 35 -15.69 -5.28 -24.45
C SER A 35 -16.56 -4.17 -25.02
N ALA A 36 -17.03 -4.39 -26.25
CA ALA A 36 -18.02 -3.56 -26.87
C ALA A 36 -19.27 -3.52 -25.96
N LYS A 37 -19.49 -2.36 -25.33
CA LYS A 37 -20.76 -1.97 -24.70
C LYS A 37 -21.09 -2.73 -23.40
N GLY A 38 -20.71 -2.17 -22.26
CA GLY A 38 -21.30 -2.47 -20.95
C GLY A 38 -20.26 -2.53 -19.84
N ASP A 39 -20.43 -1.62 -18.87
CA ASP A 39 -19.81 -1.54 -17.53
C ASP A 39 -18.51 -2.34 -17.27
N ILE A 40 -17.43 -1.60 -17.01
CA ILE A 40 -16.14 -2.13 -16.51
C ILE A 40 -16.42 -2.97 -15.26
N SER A 41 -15.90 -4.20 -15.23
CA SER A 41 -16.08 -5.10 -14.10
C SER A 41 -15.60 -4.45 -12.80
N GLN A 42 -16.30 -4.70 -11.69
CA GLN A 42 -15.86 -4.24 -10.37
C GLN A 42 -14.42 -4.65 -10.07
N ILE A 43 -14.01 -5.86 -10.49
CA ILE A 43 -12.65 -6.38 -10.32
C ILE A 43 -11.64 -5.51 -11.10
N ALA A 44 -11.99 -5.09 -12.31
CA ALA A 44 -11.12 -4.23 -13.12
C ALA A 44 -11.04 -2.80 -12.54
N GLN A 45 -12.16 -2.27 -12.02
CA GLN A 45 -12.15 -0.98 -11.31
C GLN A 45 -11.27 -1.02 -10.06
N GLU A 46 -11.36 -2.09 -9.26
CA GLU A 46 -10.52 -2.32 -8.09
C GLU A 46 -9.04 -2.44 -8.46
N SER A 47 -8.73 -3.14 -9.55
CA SER A 47 -7.36 -3.29 -10.04
C SER A 47 -6.77 -1.94 -10.47
N ILE A 48 -7.49 -1.17 -11.29
CA ILE A 48 -7.05 0.17 -11.71
C ILE A 48 -6.85 1.08 -10.51
N ALA A 49 -7.76 1.07 -9.55
CA ALA A 49 -7.64 1.89 -8.34
C ALA A 49 -6.41 1.56 -7.51
N LYS A 50 -6.12 0.27 -7.30
CA LYS A 50 -4.89 -0.18 -6.61
C LYS A 50 -3.63 0.32 -7.31
N GLN A 51 -3.59 0.25 -8.64
CA GLN A 51 -2.42 0.72 -9.40
C GLN A 51 -2.26 2.24 -9.31
N VAL A 52 -3.34 3.02 -9.44
CA VAL A 52 -3.27 4.48 -9.32
C VAL A 52 -2.94 4.91 -7.88
N HIS A 53 -3.44 4.21 -6.87
CA HIS A 53 -3.05 4.41 -5.47
C HIS A 53 -1.53 4.22 -5.29
N ALA A 54 -0.96 3.17 -5.87
CA ALA A 54 0.48 2.93 -5.84
C ALA A 54 1.25 4.07 -6.53
N VAL A 55 0.79 4.56 -7.70
CA VAL A 55 1.41 5.70 -8.40
C VAL A 55 1.44 6.93 -7.51
N ALA A 56 0.33 7.24 -6.83
CA ALA A 56 0.24 8.38 -5.92
C ALA A 56 1.23 8.26 -4.75
N LEU A 57 1.34 7.09 -4.10
CA LEU A 57 2.31 6.86 -3.02
C LEU A 57 3.77 6.94 -3.51
N LEU A 58 4.07 6.31 -4.66
CA LEU A 58 5.42 6.29 -5.23
C LEU A 58 5.93 7.69 -5.53
N TYR A 59 5.07 8.56 -6.03
CA TYR A 59 5.44 9.96 -6.22
C TYR A 59 5.43 10.75 -4.91
N ASN A 60 4.29 10.86 -4.23
CA ASN A 60 4.10 11.82 -3.15
C ASN A 60 4.91 11.50 -1.89
N TYR A 61 5.24 10.23 -1.68
CA TYR A 61 6.10 9.81 -0.58
C TYR A 61 7.49 9.42 -1.07
N TYR A 62 7.65 8.36 -1.85
CA TYR A 62 8.98 7.79 -2.12
C TYR A 62 9.89 8.68 -2.99
N HIS A 63 9.38 9.20 -4.09
CA HIS A 63 10.16 10.08 -4.97
C HIS A 63 10.48 11.40 -4.27
N ARG A 64 9.50 12.01 -3.59
CA ARG A 64 9.71 13.19 -2.76
C ARG A 64 10.65 12.94 -1.58
N LYS A 65 10.71 11.72 -1.03
CA LYS A 65 11.64 11.37 0.04
C LYS A 65 13.10 11.40 -0.45
N GLN A 66 13.33 11.04 -1.71
CA GLN A 66 14.65 11.13 -2.36
C GLN A 66 14.97 12.56 -2.80
N TYR A 67 13.95 13.31 -3.23
CA TYR A 67 14.05 14.67 -3.73
C TYR A 67 13.06 15.60 -3.01
N PRO A 68 13.36 16.05 -1.77
CA PRO A 68 12.43 16.81 -0.93
C PRO A 68 11.93 18.14 -1.52
N GLN A 69 12.66 18.68 -2.50
CA GLN A 69 12.29 19.89 -3.24
C GLN A 69 11.06 19.73 -4.13
N LEU A 70 10.67 18.49 -4.47
CA LEU A 70 9.56 18.24 -5.37
C LEU A 70 8.23 18.56 -4.71
N GLU A 71 7.32 19.16 -5.48
CA GLU A 71 6.01 19.57 -5.01
C GLU A 71 5.14 18.36 -4.64
N PHE A 72 4.45 18.46 -3.51
CA PHE A 72 3.42 17.49 -3.15
C PHE A 72 2.19 17.68 -4.02
N LEU A 73 1.76 16.63 -4.71
CA LEU A 73 0.51 16.64 -5.47
C LEU A 73 -0.66 16.27 -4.56
N CYS A 74 -1.44 17.27 -4.16
CA CYS A 74 -2.70 17.02 -3.48
C CYS A 74 -3.69 16.27 -4.39
N PHE A 75 -4.75 15.70 -3.81
CA PHE A 75 -5.77 14.92 -4.53
C PHE A 75 -6.22 15.57 -5.85
N GLU A 76 -6.55 16.86 -5.82
CA GLU A 76 -7.04 17.57 -7.00
C GLU A 76 -5.95 17.74 -8.08
N SER A 77 -4.74 18.17 -7.69
CA SER A 77 -3.61 18.34 -8.61
C SER A 77 -3.18 17.02 -9.23
N PHE A 78 -3.14 15.94 -8.43
CA PHE A 78 -2.82 14.60 -8.90
C PHE A 78 -3.87 14.10 -9.92
N CYS A 79 -5.16 14.21 -9.60
CA CYS A 79 -6.24 13.80 -10.51
C CYS A 79 -6.19 14.56 -11.84
N LYS A 80 -5.96 15.89 -11.79
CA LYS A 80 -5.80 16.71 -13.00
C LYS A 80 -4.62 16.24 -13.84
N LEU A 81 -3.45 16.07 -13.23
CA LEU A 81 -2.26 15.65 -13.94
C LEU A 81 -2.40 14.24 -14.54
N ALA A 82 -2.93 13.29 -13.76
CA ALA A 82 -3.15 11.92 -14.19
C ALA A 82 -4.09 11.83 -15.41
N VAL A 83 -5.15 12.65 -15.45
CA VAL A 83 -6.06 12.70 -16.61
C VAL A 83 -5.43 13.39 -17.82
N VAL A 84 -4.60 14.42 -17.61
CA VAL A 84 -3.86 15.08 -18.69
C VAL A 84 -2.87 14.10 -19.34
N ILE A 85 -2.10 13.37 -18.54
CA ILE A 85 -1.12 12.39 -19.01
C ILE A 85 -1.82 11.14 -19.58
N LYS A 86 -2.87 10.66 -18.92
CA LYS A 86 -3.61 9.44 -19.28
C LYS A 86 -5.11 9.72 -19.39
N PRO A 87 -5.58 10.26 -20.53
CA PRO A 87 -7.00 10.62 -20.72
C PRO A 87 -7.99 9.46 -20.53
N ALA A 88 -7.56 8.21 -20.75
CA ALA A 88 -8.38 7.03 -20.50
C ALA A 88 -8.86 6.91 -19.03
N LEU A 89 -8.14 7.50 -18.06
CA LEU A 89 -8.56 7.55 -16.67
C LEU A 89 -9.78 8.44 -16.43
N MET A 90 -10.12 9.34 -17.37
CA MET A 90 -11.28 10.23 -17.24
C MET A 90 -12.60 9.46 -17.11
N ALA A 91 -12.71 8.27 -17.70
CA ALA A 91 -13.87 7.41 -17.54
C ALA A 91 -14.07 6.88 -16.11
N HIS A 92 -13.01 6.92 -15.29
CA HIS A 92 -12.97 6.38 -13.93
C HIS A 92 -12.97 7.46 -12.84
N ILE A 93 -12.75 8.73 -13.21
CA ILE A 93 -12.67 9.88 -12.29
C ILE A 93 -13.88 10.79 -12.55
N ARG A 94 -14.84 10.80 -11.62
CA ARG A 94 -16.03 11.65 -11.60
C ARG A 94 -15.79 13.07 -11.05
N LEU A 95 -14.60 13.38 -10.54
CA LEU A 95 -14.22 14.72 -10.08
C LEU A 95 -14.56 15.80 -11.10
N PHE A 96 -14.42 15.48 -12.39
CA PHE A 96 -14.70 16.38 -13.52
C PHE A 96 -16.15 16.37 -14.00
N GLN A 97 -17.00 15.50 -13.42
CA GLN A 97 -18.40 15.29 -13.79
C GLN A 97 -19.39 15.75 -12.70
N ARG A 98 -18.89 16.14 -11.51
CA ARG A 98 -19.73 16.56 -10.38
C ARG A 98 -20.35 17.93 -10.67
N SER A 99 -21.67 17.97 -10.82
CA SER A 99 -22.45 19.20 -10.75
C SER A 99 -22.84 19.48 -9.28
N TYR A 100 -23.15 20.74 -8.96
CA TYR A 100 -23.53 21.20 -7.61
C TYR A 100 -24.64 20.37 -6.92
N ASP A 101 -25.40 19.56 -7.66
CA ASP A 101 -26.52 18.73 -7.15
C ASP A 101 -26.09 17.32 -6.67
N THR A 102 -24.81 16.92 -6.80
CA THR A 102 -24.35 15.55 -6.49
C THR A 102 -23.33 15.46 -5.35
N GLU A 103 -23.23 16.51 -4.53
CA GLU A 103 -22.35 16.60 -3.35
C GLU A 103 -22.49 15.42 -2.35
N SER A 104 -23.63 14.70 -2.34
CA SER A 104 -23.90 13.59 -1.43
C SER A 104 -23.56 12.18 -1.95
N GLN A 105 -23.11 12.03 -3.20
CA GLN A 105 -22.71 10.73 -3.73
C GLN A 105 -21.29 10.36 -3.26
N PRO A 106 -21.06 9.14 -2.74
CA PRO A 106 -19.73 8.64 -2.43
C PRO A 106 -18.80 8.75 -3.64
N PHE A 107 -17.53 9.05 -3.38
CA PHE A 107 -16.52 9.08 -4.43
C PHE A 107 -16.42 7.69 -5.09
N PRO A 108 -16.25 7.59 -6.42
CA PRO A 108 -15.89 6.34 -7.08
C PRO A 108 -14.66 5.74 -6.41
N LEU A 109 -14.60 4.41 -6.40
CA LEU A 109 -13.54 3.62 -5.75
C LEU A 109 -12.11 4.10 -6.09
N LEU A 110 -11.88 4.61 -7.30
CA LEU A 110 -10.61 5.20 -7.71
C LEU A 110 -10.27 6.50 -6.96
N GLU A 111 -11.23 7.40 -6.80
CA GLU A 111 -11.01 8.68 -6.12
C GLU A 111 -10.78 8.51 -4.63
N GLU A 112 -11.52 7.60 -3.99
CA GLU A 112 -11.28 7.22 -2.60
C GLU A 112 -9.85 6.71 -2.42
N SER A 113 -9.38 5.85 -3.33
CA SER A 113 -8.04 5.30 -3.28
C SER A 113 -6.95 6.37 -3.49
N ILE A 114 -7.15 7.34 -4.37
CA ILE A 114 -6.21 8.48 -4.55
C ILE A 114 -6.19 9.36 -3.30
N MET A 115 -7.36 9.66 -2.73
CA MET A 115 -7.48 10.48 -1.53
C MET A 115 -6.78 9.83 -0.34
N GLU A 116 -6.97 8.52 -0.17
CA GLU A 116 -6.26 7.71 0.83
C GLU A 116 -4.75 7.78 0.64
N ALA A 117 -4.24 7.54 -0.58
CA ALA A 117 -2.80 7.61 -0.87
C ALA A 117 -2.19 9.00 -0.58
N CYS A 118 -2.92 10.07 -0.91
CA CYS A 118 -2.49 11.44 -0.59
C CYS A 118 -2.48 11.67 0.93
N SER A 119 -3.50 11.22 1.65
CA SER A 119 -3.58 11.34 3.11
C SER A 119 -2.46 10.57 3.81
N ILE A 120 -2.17 9.35 3.36
CA ILE A 120 -1.03 8.56 3.83
C ILE A 120 0.27 9.32 3.59
N SER A 121 0.52 9.75 2.36
CA SER A 121 1.77 10.44 2.00
C SER A 121 1.98 11.73 2.80
N MET A 122 0.91 12.46 3.08
CA MET A 122 0.94 13.65 3.92
C MET A 122 1.24 13.32 5.38
N SER A 123 0.66 12.24 5.91
CA SER A 123 0.89 11.79 7.29
C SER A 123 2.30 11.23 7.51
N LEU A 124 2.87 10.61 6.47
CA LEU A 124 4.23 10.09 6.48
C LEU A 124 5.30 11.17 6.31
N ASP A 125 4.91 12.37 5.83
CA ASP A 125 5.77 13.51 5.54
C ASP A 125 7.15 13.15 4.93
N ALA A 126 7.25 13.19 3.61
CA ALA A 126 8.49 12.90 2.90
C ALA A 126 9.69 13.79 3.32
N SER A 127 9.46 14.93 3.98
CA SER A 127 10.54 15.81 4.45
C SER A 127 11.15 15.40 5.80
N GLU A 128 10.45 14.58 6.58
CA GLU A 128 10.88 14.17 7.93
C GLU A 128 11.79 12.94 7.87
N ASP A 129 13.01 13.04 8.40
CA ASP A 129 14.01 11.95 8.34
C ASP A 129 13.69 10.77 9.26
N ASP A 130 13.04 11.02 10.39
CA ASP A 130 12.71 10.00 11.38
C ASP A 130 11.18 9.88 11.55
N LEU A 131 10.60 8.85 10.95
CA LEU A 131 9.23 8.47 11.25
C LEU A 131 9.16 7.90 12.67
N ASN A 132 8.36 8.53 13.53
CA ASN A 132 7.99 7.92 14.80
C ASN A 132 6.99 6.79 14.57
N ILE A 133 7.53 5.61 14.28
CA ILE A 133 6.78 4.37 14.04
C ILE A 133 6.29 3.72 15.34
N ASP A 134 6.59 4.29 16.51
CA ASP A 134 6.15 3.75 17.79
C ASP A 134 4.62 3.72 17.85
N GLY A 135 4.08 2.52 18.05
CA GLY A 135 2.64 2.30 18.20
C GLY A 135 1.90 2.02 16.89
N TRP A 136 2.58 2.00 15.74
CA TRP A 136 1.95 1.56 14.50
C TRP A 136 1.64 0.06 14.56
N PRO A 137 0.44 -0.37 14.12
CA PRO A 137 0.12 -1.78 14.06
C PRO A 137 0.95 -2.46 12.97
N ILE A 138 1.50 -3.64 13.28
CA ILE A 138 2.12 -4.50 12.27
C ILE A 138 1.00 -5.28 11.60
N SER A 139 0.73 -4.96 10.34
CA SER A 139 -0.29 -5.62 9.51
C SER A 139 0.28 -6.71 8.61
N LYS A 140 1.59 -6.75 8.39
CA LYS A 140 2.24 -7.64 7.43
C LYS A 140 3.68 -7.94 7.81
N VAL A 141 4.15 -9.14 7.49
CA VAL A 141 5.55 -9.57 7.58
C VAL A 141 6.09 -9.82 6.18
N ALA A 142 7.25 -9.25 5.87
CA ALA A 142 7.96 -9.45 4.61
C ALA A 142 9.26 -10.25 4.86
N VAL A 143 9.56 -11.22 3.99
CA VAL A 143 10.72 -12.11 4.10
C VAL A 143 11.57 -12.03 2.84
N PHE A 144 12.79 -11.51 3.00
CA PHE A 144 13.81 -11.55 1.96
C PHE A 144 14.65 -12.82 2.10
N LEU A 145 14.31 -13.84 1.31
CA LEU A 145 14.99 -15.13 1.35
C LEU A 145 16.20 -15.12 0.41
N VAL A 146 17.39 -15.32 0.97
CA VAL A 146 18.66 -15.39 0.23
C VAL A 146 19.32 -16.75 0.38
N ASP A 147 20.10 -17.16 -0.62
CA ASP A 147 20.92 -18.36 -0.52
C ASP A 147 22.07 -18.18 0.51
N SER A 148 22.71 -19.28 0.89
CA SER A 148 23.79 -19.26 1.89
C SER A 148 25.00 -18.44 1.46
N ARG A 149 25.18 -18.24 0.14
CA ARG A 149 26.24 -17.44 -0.46
C ARG A 149 25.87 -15.95 -0.56
N LYS A 150 24.61 -15.60 -0.33
CA LYS A 150 24.03 -14.26 -0.52
C LYS A 150 24.18 -13.74 -1.96
N GLU A 151 24.19 -14.66 -2.92
CA GLU A 151 24.32 -14.37 -4.35
C GLU A 151 22.97 -14.39 -5.06
N ASN A 152 22.02 -15.18 -4.56
CA ASN A 152 20.69 -15.30 -5.13
C ASN A 152 19.62 -15.04 -4.08
N CYS A 153 18.47 -14.51 -4.52
CA CYS A 153 17.28 -14.35 -3.70
C CYS A 153 16.07 -15.02 -4.34
N PHE A 154 15.14 -15.46 -3.49
CA PHE A 154 13.84 -15.95 -3.94
C PHE A 154 12.85 -14.78 -3.95
N LEU A 155 12.28 -14.50 -5.12
CA LEU A 155 11.25 -13.51 -5.31
C LEU A 155 9.96 -14.21 -5.78
N GLN A 156 8.83 -13.68 -5.35
CA GLN A 156 7.51 -14.12 -5.79
C GLN A 156 6.98 -13.13 -6.81
N PHE A 157 6.29 -13.64 -7.84
CA PHE A 157 5.55 -12.77 -8.73
C PHE A 157 4.30 -12.27 -8.00
N GLY A 158 4.22 -10.97 -7.74
CA GLY A 158 3.18 -10.37 -6.91
C GLY A 158 1.78 -10.57 -7.50
N SER A 159 0.86 -11.10 -6.70
CA SER A 159 -0.55 -11.24 -7.09
C SER A 159 -1.32 -9.92 -7.01
N ILE A 160 -0.85 -8.95 -6.21
CA ILE A 160 -1.48 -7.64 -6.02
C ILE A 160 -1.02 -6.64 -7.10
N THR A 161 0.29 -6.58 -7.36
CA THR A 161 0.88 -5.67 -8.36
C THR A 161 1.01 -6.31 -9.74
N GLU A 162 0.56 -7.57 -9.90
CA GLU A 162 0.38 -8.30 -11.16
C GLU A 162 1.40 -7.96 -12.25
N GLY A 163 2.67 -8.29 -12.04
CA GLY A 163 3.74 -7.85 -12.95
C GLY A 163 5.10 -7.67 -12.31
N VAL A 164 5.13 -7.48 -10.99
CA VAL A 164 6.33 -7.09 -10.26
C VAL A 164 6.83 -8.23 -9.39
N TRP A 165 8.14 -8.50 -9.44
CA TRP A 165 8.80 -9.40 -8.52
C TRP A 165 8.90 -8.75 -7.13
N SER A 166 8.34 -9.41 -6.12
CA SER A 166 8.33 -8.95 -4.74
C SER A 166 8.97 -9.99 -3.82
N VAL A 167 9.28 -9.57 -2.59
CA VAL A 167 9.63 -10.49 -1.51
C VAL A 167 8.40 -11.29 -1.07
N ILE A 168 8.63 -12.35 -0.28
CA ILE A 168 7.54 -13.16 0.26
C ILE A 168 6.83 -12.34 1.35
N GLU A 169 5.53 -12.14 1.22
CA GLU A 169 4.74 -11.36 2.16
C GLU A 169 3.63 -12.20 2.78
N LYS A 170 3.33 -11.94 4.05
CA LYS A 170 2.21 -12.55 4.75
C LYS A 170 1.51 -11.55 5.67
N ASP A 171 0.21 -11.43 5.49
CA ASP A 171 -0.62 -10.57 6.33
C ASP A 171 -0.72 -11.14 7.75
N VAL A 172 -0.72 -10.23 8.73
CA VAL A 172 -0.90 -10.52 10.15
C VAL A 172 -2.34 -10.17 10.50
N ASP A 173 -3.19 -11.17 10.60
CA ASP A 173 -4.58 -10.98 11.03
C ASP A 173 -4.62 -10.47 12.49
N VAL A 174 -4.92 -9.18 12.64
CA VAL A 174 -5.05 -8.52 13.95
C VAL A 174 -6.26 -9.05 14.75
N SER A 175 -7.17 -9.78 14.10
CA SER A 175 -8.39 -10.33 14.69
C SER A 175 -8.17 -11.52 15.63
N ASN A 176 -7.04 -12.24 15.55
CA ASN A 176 -6.83 -13.50 16.29
C ASN A 176 -6.03 -13.39 17.59
N ASN A 177 -5.70 -12.18 18.06
CA ASN A 177 -4.99 -11.99 19.33
C ASN A 177 -5.89 -12.10 20.58
N SER A 178 -7.15 -12.57 20.46
CA SER A 178 -7.88 -13.06 21.63
C SER A 178 -7.35 -14.45 21.99
N LEU A 179 -6.27 -14.48 22.77
CA LEU A 179 -5.80 -15.69 23.41
C LEU A 179 -6.97 -16.25 24.25
N GLU A 180 -7.52 -17.38 23.79
CA GLU A 180 -8.50 -18.16 24.53
C GLU A 180 -7.87 -18.59 25.86
N VAL A 181 -8.29 -17.94 26.94
CA VAL A 181 -8.13 -18.49 28.29
C VAL A 181 -9.47 -19.12 28.63
N PRO A 182 -9.56 -20.44 28.84
CA PRO A 182 -10.79 -21.04 29.32
C PRO A 182 -10.90 -20.69 30.81
N VAL A 183 -11.88 -19.85 31.16
CA VAL A 183 -12.35 -19.72 32.53
C VAL A 183 -13.86 -19.81 32.52
N ASP A 184 -14.34 -20.72 33.36
CA ASP A 184 -15.71 -21.11 33.62
C ASP A 184 -16.72 -19.97 33.70
N SER A 185 -17.96 -20.36 33.39
CA SER A 185 -19.22 -19.64 33.51
C SER A 185 -19.30 -18.68 34.72
N ASP A 186 -19.70 -17.44 34.46
CA ASP A 186 -20.95 -16.90 35.00
C ASP A 186 -21.34 -15.55 34.38
N HIS A 187 -22.66 -15.37 34.29
CA HIS A 187 -23.36 -14.30 33.59
C HIS A 187 -23.05 -12.88 34.11
N VAL A 188 -23.08 -11.87 33.22
CA VAL A 188 -23.90 -10.63 33.31
C VAL A 188 -23.46 -9.63 32.22
N ASN A 189 -24.44 -9.24 31.41
CA ASN A 189 -24.35 -8.26 30.32
C ASN A 189 -23.92 -6.87 30.81
N LYS A 190 -22.75 -6.38 30.39
CA LYS A 190 -22.41 -4.94 30.41
C LYS A 190 -21.63 -4.54 29.15
N LYS A 191 -22.21 -3.58 28.41
CA LYS A 191 -21.63 -2.91 27.23
C LYS A 191 -20.18 -2.48 27.52
N LYS A 192 -19.23 -3.09 26.81
CA LYS A 192 -17.79 -2.87 27.00
C LYS A 192 -17.34 -1.69 26.13
N ARG A 193 -17.14 -0.52 26.75
CA ARG A 193 -16.35 0.58 26.15
C ARG A 193 -14.93 0.07 25.91
N ILE A 194 -14.49 0.02 24.65
CA ILE A 194 -13.12 -0.32 24.30
C ILE A 194 -12.24 0.89 24.64
N ILE A 195 -11.73 0.93 25.86
CA ILE A 195 -10.60 1.78 26.22
C ILE A 195 -9.35 1.02 25.82
N LYS A 196 -8.74 1.40 24.69
CA LYS A 196 -7.43 0.90 24.27
C LYS A 196 -6.40 1.39 25.31
N LYS A 197 -5.99 0.51 26.23
CA LYS A 197 -4.80 0.75 27.05
C LYS A 197 -3.56 0.49 26.19
N PRO A 198 -2.54 1.38 26.20
CA PRO A 198 -1.30 1.11 25.51
C PRO A 198 -0.58 -0.04 26.24
N LEU A 199 -0.29 -1.11 25.51
CA LEU A 199 0.40 -2.28 26.05
C LEU A 199 1.90 -1.95 26.20
N LYS A 200 2.26 -1.36 27.35
CA LYS A 200 3.64 -1.15 27.75
C LYS A 200 4.18 -2.46 28.35
N GLY A 201 5.17 -3.06 27.69
CA GLY A 201 6.07 -4.05 28.28
C GLY A 201 5.90 -5.50 27.84
N LYS A 202 6.78 -5.93 26.92
CA LYS A 202 7.51 -7.22 26.84
C LYS A 202 7.92 -7.43 25.38
N SER A 203 9.14 -6.99 25.04
CA SER A 203 9.70 -7.06 23.69
C SER A 203 10.03 -8.49 23.24
N SER A 204 10.26 -9.44 24.15
CA SER A 204 10.69 -10.80 23.77
C SER A 204 9.60 -11.71 23.20
N SER A 205 8.32 -11.50 23.53
CA SER A 205 7.25 -12.41 23.06
C SER A 205 6.70 -12.05 21.67
N LYS A 206 6.86 -10.80 21.23
CA LYS A 206 6.36 -10.32 19.93
C LYS A 206 7.27 -10.72 18.78
N GLU A 207 8.58 -10.72 19.01
CA GLU A 207 9.57 -11.06 17.99
C GLU A 207 9.48 -12.55 17.58
N GLY A 208 9.32 -13.45 18.55
CA GLY A 208 9.11 -14.88 18.26
C GLY A 208 7.83 -15.16 17.47
N HIS A 209 6.77 -14.37 17.69
CA HIS A 209 5.53 -14.48 16.94
C HIS A 209 5.71 -14.08 15.47
N PHE A 210 6.32 -12.92 15.19
CA PHE A 210 6.56 -12.50 13.80
C PHE A 210 7.55 -13.41 13.07
N GLN A 211 8.52 -13.96 13.79
CA GLN A 211 9.43 -14.97 13.24
C GLN A 211 8.67 -16.23 12.81
N GLN A 212 7.69 -16.68 13.58
CA GLN A 212 6.84 -17.81 13.21
C GLN A 212 5.97 -17.51 11.97
N PHE A 213 5.46 -16.27 11.85
CA PHE A 213 4.78 -15.81 10.64
C PHE A 213 5.71 -15.82 9.43
N ALA A 214 6.95 -15.34 9.58
CA ALA A 214 7.95 -15.37 8.52
C ALA A 214 8.25 -16.80 8.05
N PHE A 215 8.46 -17.74 8.97
CA PHE A 215 8.68 -19.15 8.61
C PHE A 215 7.46 -19.77 7.91
N SER A 216 6.25 -19.48 8.38
CA SER A 216 5.01 -19.92 7.73
C SER A 216 4.91 -19.39 6.30
N ALA A 217 5.23 -18.10 6.09
CA ALA A 217 5.21 -17.46 4.78
C ALA A 217 6.17 -18.14 3.79
N VAL A 218 7.41 -18.43 4.22
CA VAL A 218 8.39 -19.13 3.39
C VAL A 218 7.93 -20.55 3.04
N LYS A 219 7.38 -21.28 4.01
CA LYS A 219 6.90 -22.66 3.80
C LYS A 219 5.76 -22.71 2.77
N GLU A 220 4.86 -21.75 2.81
CA GLU A 220 3.77 -21.61 1.83
C GLU A 220 4.30 -21.24 0.44
N ALA A 221 5.21 -20.26 0.36
CA ALA A 221 5.72 -19.76 -0.91
C ALA A 221 6.64 -20.75 -1.65
N THR A 222 7.44 -21.53 -0.91
CA THR A 222 8.45 -22.43 -1.52
C THR A 222 7.94 -23.85 -1.77
N ALA A 223 6.73 -24.19 -1.31
CA ALA A 223 6.17 -25.54 -1.26
C ALA A 223 7.10 -26.59 -0.60
N CYS A 224 8.21 -26.16 0.01
CA CYS A 224 9.16 -27.02 0.68
C CYS A 224 8.64 -27.30 2.08
N ARG A 225 8.47 -28.59 2.42
CA ARG A 225 8.52 -29.00 3.83
C ARG A 225 9.94 -28.80 4.29
N VAL A 226 10.26 -27.59 4.69
CA VAL A 226 11.56 -27.28 5.27
C VAL A 226 11.61 -27.98 6.63
N LEU A 227 12.18 -29.18 6.66
CA LEU A 227 12.71 -29.80 7.87
C LEU A 227 14.02 -29.08 8.14
N TRP A 228 13.98 -28.03 8.96
CA TRP A 228 15.20 -27.54 9.58
C TRP A 228 15.37 -28.25 10.93
N PRO A 229 16.58 -28.74 11.26
CA PRO A 229 16.89 -29.31 12.58
C PRO A 229 16.77 -28.31 13.73
#